data_AF-A0A937SH38-F1
#
_entry.id   AF-A0A937SH38-F1
#
_cell.length_a   1.000
_cell.length_b   1.000
_cell.length_c   1.000
_cell.angle_alpha   90.00
_cell.angle_beta   90.00
_cell.angle_gamma   90.00
#
_symmetry.space_group_name_H-M   'P 1'
#
loop_
_entity.id
_entity.type
_entity.pdbx_description
1 polymer ?
#
loop_
_entity_poly.entity_id
_entity_poly.type
_entity_poly.pdbx_seq_one_letter_code
_entity_poly.pdbx_strand_id
1 'polypeptide(L)'
;MELTQPHDPGATAPSPRGAPDAYPLDDTQPTPRAPAAPMPEPRPRRHLAILAGVLLGAAVSLALLGPWRTTVLLLGVDRAPQGTLVARSDTMILLTSLPPTAYVGMLSLPRDLWVSVPGVGPARINTAHFYGESMAAGGGPPLAVQTVSEAFGLTIDGYARLTFSGIVEFVDALGGIVIDLPSAMSGYAAGEHRLDGTEALAFVRDRAGSDDFSRMQRAQLFLRAVLRQTANPLTWPRLPIATAALLRSFDSNLPPWEWPRLALAVLRAGPDGIDGRTMTRAMVRPFTTDQGAQVLDPNWESINPVLMEMFGQ
;
A
#
# COMPACT_ATOMS: atom_id res chain seq x y z
N MET A 1 -21.46 114.29 -24.26
CA MET A 1 -20.14 113.99 -24.81
C MET A 1 -19.12 114.39 -23.77
N GLU A 2 -18.43 113.36 -23.26
CA GLU A 2 -17.13 113.30 -22.57
C GLU A 2 -16.61 114.32 -21.55
N LEU A 3 -16.00 113.70 -20.52
CA LEU A 3 -14.68 113.96 -19.93
C LEU A 3 -14.59 114.69 -18.57
N THR A 4 -14.11 113.89 -17.59
CA THR A 4 -12.98 114.14 -16.68
C THR A 4 -13.32 114.20 -15.19
N GLN A 5 -12.72 113.29 -14.41
CA GLN A 5 -12.36 113.51 -13.00
C GLN A 5 -10.84 113.65 -12.89
N PRO A 6 -10.33 114.36 -11.87
CA PRO A 6 -9.41 113.69 -10.94
C PRO A 6 -9.45 114.17 -9.45
N HIS A 7 -8.92 113.28 -8.60
CA HIS A 7 -8.14 113.41 -7.34
C HIS A 7 -8.65 114.08 -6.02
N ASP A 8 -8.71 113.23 -4.97
CA ASP A 8 -8.27 113.25 -3.54
C ASP A 8 -7.70 114.56 -2.90
N PRO A 9 -7.84 114.88 -1.59
CA PRO A 9 -7.22 114.11 -0.46
C PRO A 9 -8.00 114.05 0.88
N GLY A 10 -7.78 112.99 1.68
CA GLY A 10 -8.30 112.82 3.05
C GLY A 10 -7.22 112.84 4.16
N ALA A 11 -7.55 113.45 5.29
CA ALA A 11 -6.66 113.85 6.39
C ALA A 11 -6.84 113.06 7.72
N THR A 12 -5.74 112.96 8.49
CA THR A 12 -5.57 113.02 9.98
C THR A 12 -6.39 112.17 11.00
N ALA A 13 -5.65 111.32 11.77
CA ALA A 13 -5.57 111.09 13.25
C ALA A 13 -6.84 110.72 14.11
N PRO A 14 -6.75 110.29 15.41
CA PRO A 14 -5.71 109.63 16.26
C PRO A 14 -6.21 108.40 17.11
N SER A 15 -5.30 107.78 17.88
CA SER A 15 -5.51 106.68 18.89
C SER A 15 -6.43 107.03 20.07
N PRO A 16 -6.97 106.08 20.89
CA PRO A 16 -6.25 105.64 22.11
C PRO A 16 -6.63 104.26 22.77
N ARG A 17 -5.91 103.94 23.87
CA ARG A 17 -6.27 103.16 25.09
C ARG A 17 -5.95 101.65 25.19
N GLY A 18 -4.90 101.36 25.98
CA GLY A 18 -4.97 100.66 27.28
C GLY A 18 -5.37 99.17 27.30
N ALA A 19 -4.40 98.29 27.55
CA ALA A 19 -4.63 96.88 27.91
C ALA A 19 -4.32 96.65 29.41
N PRO A 20 -5.17 95.94 30.18
CA PRO A 20 -4.85 95.52 31.53
C PRO A 20 -4.26 94.09 31.61
N ASP A 21 -3.25 94.00 32.47
CA ASP A 21 -2.76 92.91 33.33
C ASP A 21 -2.89 91.42 32.96
N ALA A 22 -1.73 90.76 33.03
CA ALA A 22 -1.52 89.33 32.87
C ALA A 22 -1.99 88.50 34.08
N TYR A 23 -2.69 87.40 33.82
CA TYR A 23 -2.84 86.30 34.77
C TYR A 23 -1.67 85.30 34.58
N PRO A 24 -1.12 84.68 35.64
CA PRO A 24 -0.09 83.66 35.50
C PRO A 24 -0.71 82.35 35.02
N LEU A 25 -0.13 81.73 33.99
CA LEU A 25 -0.46 80.37 33.56
C LEU A 25 0.18 79.36 34.52
N ASP A 26 -0.62 78.36 34.91
CA ASP A 26 -0.33 77.28 35.82
C ASP A 26 0.57 76.21 35.15
N ASP A 27 1.83 76.10 35.57
CA ASP A 27 2.86 75.21 35.00
C ASP A 27 2.79 73.78 35.56
N THR A 28 1.61 73.15 35.52
CA THR A 28 1.44 71.74 35.94
C THR A 28 0.77 70.87 34.89
N GLN A 29 1.28 70.88 33.66
CA GLN A 29 0.99 69.80 32.70
C GLN A 29 2.08 68.70 32.77
N PRO A 30 1.73 67.44 33.08
CA PRO A 30 2.67 66.32 32.97
C PRO A 30 3.00 66.07 31.50
N THR A 31 4.28 65.99 31.16
CA THR A 31 4.77 65.68 29.81
C THR A 31 4.27 64.29 29.36
N PRO A 32 3.73 64.10 28.15
CA PRO A 32 3.33 62.78 27.68
C PRO A 32 4.53 61.83 27.60
N ARG A 33 4.50 60.72 28.35
CA ARG A 33 5.51 59.67 28.27
C ARG A 33 5.39 58.98 26.91
N ALA A 34 6.47 58.95 26.13
CA ALA A 34 6.50 58.28 24.83
C ALA A 34 6.02 56.81 24.94
N PRO A 35 5.22 56.31 23.98
CA PRO A 35 4.77 54.93 23.99
C PRO A 35 5.98 53.98 23.98
N ALA A 36 5.94 52.95 24.82
CA ALA A 36 6.97 51.92 24.88
C ALA A 36 7.15 51.27 23.50
N ALA A 37 8.40 51.12 23.04
CA ALA A 37 8.68 50.43 21.80
C ALA A 37 8.07 49.01 21.83
N PRO A 38 7.43 48.54 20.74
CA PRO A 38 6.90 47.19 20.70
C PRO A 38 8.04 46.19 20.95
N MET A 39 7.80 45.22 21.85
CA MET A 39 8.76 44.15 22.10
C MET A 39 9.05 43.42 20.77
N PRO A 40 10.31 43.08 20.46
CA PRO A 40 10.61 42.32 19.26
C PRO A 40 9.91 40.95 19.35
N GLU A 41 9.07 40.64 18.35
CA GLU A 41 8.43 39.33 18.26
C GLU A 41 9.50 38.23 18.23
N PRO A 42 9.29 37.10 18.95
CA PRO A 42 10.23 35.99 18.90
C PRO A 42 10.31 35.45 17.47
N ARG A 43 11.45 35.66 16.81
CA ARG A 43 11.68 35.15 15.45
C ARG A 43 11.52 33.63 15.44
N PRO A 44 10.71 33.05 14.53
CA PRO A 44 10.54 31.60 14.45
C PRO A 44 11.90 30.94 14.20
N ARG A 45 12.26 29.96 15.03
CA ARG A 45 13.55 29.25 15.00
C ARG A 45 13.63 28.34 13.75
N ARG A 46 13.93 28.93 12.60
CA ARG A 46 14.03 28.25 11.29
C ARG A 46 14.95 27.01 11.31
N HIS A 47 16.01 27.01 12.11
CA HIS A 47 16.93 25.88 12.26
C HIS A 47 16.28 24.65 12.92
N LEU A 48 15.37 24.84 13.89
CA LEU A 48 14.62 23.74 14.51
C LEU A 48 13.61 23.14 13.54
N ALA A 49 12.97 23.96 12.71
CA ALA A 49 12.06 23.47 11.67
C ALA A 49 12.81 22.66 10.59
N ILE A 50 14.00 23.10 10.18
CA ILE A 50 14.86 22.35 9.24
C ILE A 50 15.30 21.02 9.85
N LEU A 51 15.79 21.03 11.11
CA LEU A 51 16.21 19.81 11.79
C LEU A 51 15.05 18.81 11.95
N ALA A 52 13.86 19.29 12.33
CA ALA A 52 12.66 18.46 12.41
C ALA A 52 12.27 17.87 11.04
N GLY A 53 12.38 18.64 9.96
CA GLY A 53 12.15 18.16 8.60
C GLY A 53 13.15 17.09 8.16
N VAL A 54 14.43 17.25 8.48
CA VAL A 54 15.48 16.25 8.19
C VAL A 54 15.24 14.97 8.98
N LEU A 55 14.92 15.07 10.27
CA LEU A 55 14.63 13.91 11.11
C LEU A 55 13.36 13.17 10.65
N LEU A 56 12.32 13.91 10.27
CA LEU A 56 11.11 13.33 9.68
C LEU A 56 11.40 12.62 8.36
N GLY A 57 12.19 13.26 7.47
CA GLY A 57 12.60 12.65 6.21
C GLY A 57 13.43 11.39 6.41
N ALA A 58 14.35 11.38 7.38
CA ALA A 58 15.14 10.21 7.76
C ALA A 58 14.25 9.10 8.34
N ALA A 59 13.28 9.43 9.20
CA ALA A 59 12.34 8.48 9.78
C ALA A 59 11.43 7.84 8.71
N VAL A 60 10.88 8.64 7.78
CA VAL A 60 10.09 8.13 6.64
C VAL A 60 10.94 7.27 5.73
N SER A 61 12.17 7.69 5.43
CA SER A 61 13.11 6.90 4.62
C SER A 61 13.42 5.57 5.30
N LEU A 62 13.67 5.57 6.61
CA LEU A 62 13.92 4.35 7.37
C LEU A 62 12.68 3.45 7.43
N ALA A 63 11.47 4.02 7.56
CA ALA A 63 10.24 3.25 7.54
C ALA A 63 10.01 2.56 6.17
N LEU A 64 10.31 3.26 5.07
CA LEU A 64 10.10 2.74 3.71
C LEU A 64 11.25 1.86 3.18
N LEU A 65 12.49 2.14 3.59
CA LEU A 65 13.71 1.50 3.05
C LEU A 65 14.54 0.78 4.11
N GLY A 66 14.03 0.67 5.33
CA GLY A 66 14.74 0.00 6.42
C GLY A 66 15.10 -1.44 6.07
N PRO A 67 16.14 -2.00 6.69
CA PRO A 67 16.74 -3.27 6.26
C PRO A 67 15.94 -4.52 6.64
N TRP A 68 14.74 -4.36 7.21
CA TRP A 68 13.92 -5.47 7.64
C TRP A 68 13.29 -6.20 6.46
N ARG A 69 13.37 -7.53 6.49
CA ARG A 69 12.63 -8.38 5.56
C ARG A 69 11.16 -8.40 5.98
N THR A 70 10.26 -8.27 5.02
CA THR A 70 8.82 -8.44 5.24
C THR A 70 8.36 -9.63 4.40
N THR A 71 7.78 -10.64 5.05
CA THR A 71 7.21 -11.84 4.43
C THR A 71 5.71 -11.91 4.70
N VAL A 72 4.92 -12.03 3.65
CA VAL A 72 3.45 -11.96 3.68
C VAL A 72 2.88 -13.19 2.98
N LEU A 73 1.90 -13.83 3.60
CA LEU A 73 1.12 -14.89 2.97
C LEU A 73 -0.06 -14.28 2.20
N LEU A 74 -0.01 -14.35 0.87
CA LEU A 74 -1.13 -13.98 0.01
C LEU A 74 -2.11 -15.17 -0.10
N LEU A 75 -3.38 -14.92 0.17
CA LEU A 75 -4.46 -15.91 0.15
C LEU A 75 -5.52 -15.50 -0.88
N GLY A 76 -5.72 -16.33 -1.90
CA GLY A 76 -6.86 -16.22 -2.81
C GLY A 76 -8.01 -17.10 -2.33
N VAL A 77 -9.13 -16.50 -1.95
CA VAL A 77 -10.33 -17.23 -1.49
C VAL A 77 -11.46 -17.11 -2.49
N ASP A 78 -12.01 -18.26 -2.90
CA ASP A 78 -13.30 -18.31 -3.59
C ASP A 78 -14.40 -18.17 -2.53
N ARG A 79 -15.42 -17.34 -2.79
CA ARG A 79 -16.56 -17.30 -1.88
C ARG A 79 -17.21 -18.67 -1.87
N ALA A 80 -17.49 -19.16 -0.67
CA ALA A 80 -18.32 -20.34 -0.50
C ALA A 80 -19.70 -20.06 -1.14
N PRO A 81 -20.31 -21.02 -1.85
CA PRO A 81 -21.67 -20.89 -2.40
C PRO A 81 -22.65 -20.40 -1.32
N GLN A 82 -23.68 -19.65 -1.73
CA GLN A 82 -24.74 -19.18 -0.83
C GLN A 82 -25.24 -20.34 0.05
N GLY A 83 -25.12 -20.20 1.38
CA GLY A 83 -25.49 -21.23 2.35
C GLY A 83 -24.32 -22.02 2.97
N THR A 84 -23.08 -21.76 2.58
CA THR A 84 -21.88 -22.29 3.27
C THR A 84 -21.10 -21.17 3.94
N LEU A 85 -20.70 -21.37 5.19
CA LEU A 85 -20.07 -20.34 6.02
C LEU A 85 -18.56 -20.20 5.78
N VAL A 86 -17.93 -21.09 5.00
CA VAL A 86 -16.47 -21.24 5.02
C VAL A 86 -15.84 -21.42 3.63
N ALA A 87 -14.96 -20.49 3.28
CA ALA A 87 -14.16 -20.52 2.05
C ALA A 87 -12.85 -21.32 2.25
N ARG A 88 -12.40 -22.00 1.20
CA ARG A 88 -11.05 -22.61 1.13
C ARG A 88 -10.10 -21.66 0.39
N SER A 89 -8.83 -21.59 0.80
CA SER A 89 -7.80 -20.87 0.05
C SER A 89 -7.31 -21.72 -1.12
N ASP A 90 -7.72 -21.36 -2.33
CA ASP A 90 -7.34 -22.09 -3.54
C ASP A 90 -5.99 -21.62 -4.13
N THR A 91 -5.47 -20.50 -3.63
CA THR A 91 -4.18 -19.92 -4.00
C THR A 91 -3.45 -19.47 -2.73
N MET A 92 -2.22 -19.93 -2.55
CA MET A 92 -1.32 -19.51 -1.46
C MET A 92 0.03 -19.13 -2.05
N ILE A 93 0.47 -17.90 -1.79
CA ILE A 93 1.74 -17.37 -2.29
C ILE A 93 2.47 -16.69 -1.14
N LEU A 94 3.69 -17.12 -0.86
CA LEU A 94 4.59 -16.42 0.03
C LEU A 94 5.27 -15.29 -0.75
N LEU A 95 4.98 -14.05 -0.38
CA LEU A 95 5.65 -12.86 -0.89
C LEU A 95 6.68 -12.41 0.14
N THR A 96 7.94 -12.28 -0.25
CA THR A 96 8.99 -11.69 0.59
C THR A 96 9.58 -10.48 -0.09
N SER A 97 9.89 -9.44 0.68
CA SER A 97 10.58 -8.25 0.21
C SER A 97 11.78 -7.94 1.11
N LEU A 98 12.90 -7.59 0.48
CA LEU A 98 14.10 -7.11 1.14
C LEU A 98 14.48 -5.73 0.58
N PRO A 99 14.06 -4.64 1.25
CA PRO A 99 14.20 -3.29 0.70
C PRO A 99 15.63 -2.86 0.34
N PRO A 100 16.69 -3.21 1.10
CA PRO A 100 18.06 -2.81 0.75
C PRO A 100 18.49 -3.27 -0.64
N THR A 101 18.16 -4.50 -1.03
CA THR A 101 18.57 -5.10 -2.31
C THR A 101 17.53 -4.97 -3.42
N ALA A 102 16.37 -4.35 -3.14
CA ALA A 102 15.20 -4.33 -4.05
C ALA A 102 14.65 -5.74 -4.34
N TYR A 103 15.05 -6.74 -3.56
CA TYR A 103 14.68 -8.11 -3.86
C TYR A 103 13.22 -8.34 -3.45
N VAL A 104 12.44 -8.87 -4.38
CA VAL A 104 11.07 -9.33 -4.15
C VAL A 104 10.96 -10.74 -4.67
N GLY A 105 10.63 -11.67 -3.79
CA GLY A 105 10.43 -13.08 -4.11
C GLY A 105 8.98 -13.48 -3.93
N MET A 106 8.45 -14.31 -4.84
CA MET A 106 7.12 -14.90 -4.73
C MET A 106 7.22 -16.41 -4.89
N LEU A 107 6.89 -17.16 -3.85
CA LEU A 107 6.82 -18.62 -3.88
C LEU A 107 5.38 -19.09 -3.81
N SER A 108 4.85 -19.64 -4.90
CA SER A 108 3.53 -20.28 -4.89
C SER A 108 3.61 -21.66 -4.24
N LEU A 109 2.67 -21.93 -3.33
CA LEU A 109 2.53 -23.19 -2.61
C LEU A 109 1.36 -24.01 -3.19
N PRO A 110 1.54 -25.31 -3.48
CA PRO A 110 0.47 -26.20 -3.88
C PRO A 110 -0.55 -26.34 -2.74
N ARG A 111 -1.84 -26.36 -3.09
CA ARG A 111 -2.92 -26.37 -2.08
C ARG A 111 -3.05 -27.72 -1.35
N ASP A 112 -2.62 -28.79 -2.01
CA ASP A 112 -2.76 -30.18 -1.56
C ASP A 112 -1.53 -30.69 -0.78
N LEU A 113 -0.60 -29.79 -0.39
CA LEU A 113 0.52 -30.16 0.48
C LEU A 113 0.02 -30.75 1.81
N TRP A 114 0.55 -31.90 2.18
CA TRP A 114 0.22 -32.58 3.43
C TRP A 114 1.13 -32.05 4.55
N VAL A 115 0.54 -31.34 5.51
CA VAL A 115 1.27 -30.69 6.61
C VAL A 115 0.50 -30.85 7.92
N SER A 116 1.17 -30.60 9.05
CA SER A 116 0.50 -30.53 10.34
C SER A 116 -0.19 -29.18 10.50
N VAL A 117 -1.51 -29.17 10.65
CA VAL A 117 -2.29 -27.97 10.94
C VAL A 117 -2.46 -27.85 12.47
N PRO A 118 -2.02 -26.74 13.10
CA PRO A 118 -2.14 -26.54 14.55
C PRO A 118 -3.58 -26.71 15.05
N GLY A 119 -3.77 -27.52 16.10
CA GLY A 119 -5.08 -27.79 16.68
C GLY A 119 -6.00 -28.72 15.86
N VAL A 120 -5.56 -29.20 14.69
CA VAL A 120 -6.33 -30.11 13.82
C VAL A 120 -5.58 -31.42 13.58
N GLY A 121 -4.26 -31.36 13.34
CA GLY A 121 -3.43 -32.49 12.97
C GLY A 121 -3.10 -32.54 11.47
N PRO A 122 -2.66 -33.68 10.93
CA PRO A 122 -2.27 -33.81 9.54
C PRO A 122 -3.43 -33.54 8.59
N ALA A 123 -3.28 -32.54 7.72
CA ALA A 123 -4.30 -32.14 6.75
C ALA A 123 -3.65 -31.50 5.51
N ARG A 124 -4.45 -31.27 4.47
CA ARG A 124 -4.00 -30.45 3.33
C ARG A 124 -3.84 -29.00 3.78
N ILE A 125 -2.76 -28.35 3.36
CA ILE A 125 -2.42 -27.00 3.81
C ILE A 125 -3.52 -25.97 3.56
N ASN A 126 -4.29 -26.09 2.48
CA ASN A 126 -5.40 -25.18 2.18
C ASN A 126 -6.60 -25.31 3.13
N THR A 127 -6.70 -26.42 3.85
CA THR A 127 -7.77 -26.64 4.83
C THR A 127 -7.53 -25.86 6.11
N ALA A 128 -6.30 -25.39 6.39
CA ALA A 128 -6.01 -24.54 7.54
C ALA A 128 -6.91 -23.30 7.60
N HIS A 129 -7.11 -22.63 6.46
CA HIS A 129 -8.04 -21.50 6.38
C HIS A 129 -9.48 -21.91 6.73
N PHE A 130 -9.93 -23.05 6.22
CA PHE A 130 -11.27 -23.57 6.49
C PHE A 130 -11.47 -23.91 7.97
N TYR A 131 -10.53 -24.64 8.57
CA TYR A 131 -10.61 -25.01 9.98
C TYR A 131 -10.58 -23.78 10.88
N GLY A 132 -9.71 -22.81 10.58
CA GLY A 132 -9.61 -21.57 11.36
C GLY A 132 -10.92 -20.79 11.37
N GLU A 133 -11.55 -20.60 10.21
CA GLU A 133 -12.87 -19.96 10.12
C GLU A 133 -13.97 -20.75 10.85
N SER A 134 -13.90 -22.08 10.85
CA SER A 134 -14.87 -22.92 11.55
C SER A 134 -14.74 -22.86 13.07
N MET A 135 -13.54 -22.57 13.58
CA MET A 135 -13.25 -22.44 15.02
C MET A 135 -13.62 -21.06 15.55
N ALA A 136 -13.30 -20.01 14.79
CA ALA A 136 -13.61 -18.63 15.13
C ALA A 136 -13.78 -17.80 13.85
N ALA A 137 -14.78 -16.93 13.81
CA ALA A 137 -14.94 -16.00 12.69
C ALA A 137 -13.69 -15.13 12.52
N GLY A 138 -13.08 -15.15 11.32
CA GLY A 138 -11.82 -14.47 11.05
C GLY A 138 -10.56 -15.24 11.49
N GLY A 139 -10.71 -16.45 12.03
CA GLY A 139 -9.61 -17.33 12.43
C GLY A 139 -8.90 -18.03 11.27
N GLY A 140 -9.47 -18.00 10.06
CA GLY A 140 -8.93 -18.67 8.89
C GLY A 140 -7.53 -18.21 8.48
N PRO A 141 -7.34 -16.93 8.12
CA PRO A 141 -6.03 -16.43 7.71
C PRO A 141 -4.94 -16.58 8.77
N PRO A 142 -5.18 -16.29 10.08
CA PRO A 142 -4.20 -16.55 11.12
C PRO A 142 -3.76 -18.02 11.21
N LEU A 143 -4.71 -18.98 11.15
CA LEU A 143 -4.35 -20.41 11.19
C LEU A 143 -3.58 -20.85 9.94
N ALA A 144 -3.90 -20.28 8.78
CA ALA A 144 -3.14 -20.53 7.55
C ALA A 144 -1.70 -20.00 7.66
N VAL A 145 -1.52 -18.78 8.19
CA VAL A 145 -0.18 -18.21 8.45
C VAL A 145 0.60 -19.10 9.41
N GLN A 146 -0.01 -19.51 10.52
CA GLN A 146 0.65 -20.37 11.50
C GLN A 146 1.04 -21.73 10.90
N THR A 147 0.14 -22.35 10.13
CA THR A 147 0.40 -23.62 9.45
C THR A 147 1.57 -23.51 8.49
N VAL A 148 1.62 -22.47 7.64
CA VAL A 148 2.71 -22.27 6.68
C VAL A 148 4.02 -21.94 7.42
N SER A 149 3.96 -21.09 8.46
CA SER A 149 5.11 -20.75 9.29
C SER A 149 5.75 -21.98 9.92
N GLU A 150 4.95 -22.83 10.59
CA GLU A 150 5.43 -24.05 11.24
C GLU A 150 5.89 -25.11 10.24
N ALA A 151 5.17 -25.28 9.13
CA ALA A 151 5.53 -26.28 8.12
C ALA A 151 6.83 -25.94 7.41
N PHE A 152 7.05 -24.68 7.05
CA PHE A 152 8.22 -24.24 6.27
C PHE A 152 9.35 -23.67 7.13
N GLY A 153 9.15 -23.51 8.45
CA GLY A 153 10.13 -22.91 9.34
C GLY A 153 10.38 -21.43 9.07
N LEU A 154 9.39 -20.72 8.53
CA LEU A 154 9.53 -19.33 8.07
C LEU A 154 8.87 -18.35 9.02
N THR A 155 9.51 -17.20 9.24
CA THR A 155 8.83 -16.05 9.87
C THR A 155 7.93 -15.36 8.84
N ILE A 156 6.63 -15.33 9.11
CA ILE A 156 5.62 -14.65 8.29
C ILE A 156 5.02 -13.51 9.11
N ASP A 157 5.18 -12.28 8.64
CA ASP A 157 4.79 -11.05 9.36
C ASP A 157 3.28 -10.79 9.30
N GLY A 158 2.61 -11.34 8.29
CA GLY A 158 1.17 -11.21 8.16
C GLY A 158 0.60 -11.89 6.94
N TYR A 159 -0.68 -11.61 6.68
CA TYR A 159 -1.39 -12.12 5.52
C TYR A 159 -2.06 -11.01 4.73
N ALA A 160 -2.44 -11.38 3.52
CA ALA A 160 -3.20 -10.56 2.60
C ALA A 160 -4.20 -11.47 1.89
N ARG A 161 -5.46 -11.39 2.27
CA ARG A 161 -6.55 -12.19 1.71
C ARG A 161 -7.33 -11.37 0.69
N LEU A 162 -7.45 -11.92 -0.52
CA LEU A 162 -8.21 -11.33 -1.61
C LEU A 162 -9.37 -12.23 -1.99
N THR A 163 -10.54 -11.62 -2.18
CA THR A 163 -11.71 -12.27 -2.73
C THR A 163 -11.74 -12.15 -4.25
N PHE A 164 -12.39 -13.11 -4.92
CA PHE A 164 -12.54 -13.09 -6.38
C PHE A 164 -13.31 -11.88 -6.91
N SER A 165 -14.32 -11.38 -6.18
CA SER A 165 -14.98 -10.13 -6.55
C SER A 165 -14.01 -8.94 -6.52
N GLY A 166 -13.08 -8.93 -5.57
CA GLY A 166 -12.03 -7.92 -5.50
C GLY A 166 -11.10 -7.92 -6.70
N ILE A 167 -10.77 -9.09 -7.22
CA ILE A 167 -9.94 -9.22 -8.42
C ILE A 167 -10.63 -8.56 -9.63
N VAL A 168 -11.91 -8.85 -9.83
CA VAL A 168 -12.69 -8.30 -10.95
C VAL A 168 -12.72 -6.77 -10.86
N GLU A 169 -13.18 -6.23 -9.73
CA GLU A 169 -13.29 -4.78 -9.53
C GLU A 169 -11.94 -4.06 -9.69
N PHE A 170 -10.86 -4.68 -9.17
CA PHE A 170 -9.52 -4.13 -9.27
C PHE A 170 -9.01 -4.07 -10.71
N VAL A 171 -9.16 -5.18 -11.46
CA VAL A 171 -8.72 -5.25 -12.86
C VAL A 171 -9.53 -4.29 -13.73
N ASP A 172 -10.84 -4.21 -13.55
CA ASP A 172 -11.68 -3.26 -14.28
C ASP A 172 -11.28 -1.81 -13.99
N ALA A 173 -10.99 -1.49 -12.72
CA ALA A 173 -10.53 -0.16 -12.33
C ALA A 173 -9.14 0.19 -12.90
N LEU A 174 -8.27 -0.79 -13.15
CA LEU A 174 -7.02 -0.60 -13.90
C LEU A 174 -7.24 -0.38 -15.41
N GLY A 175 -8.46 -0.61 -15.90
CA GLY A 175 -8.80 -0.61 -17.32
C GLY A 175 -8.45 -1.93 -18.01
N GLY A 176 -8.44 -3.04 -17.27
CA GLY A 176 -7.98 -4.35 -17.73
C GLY A 176 -6.48 -4.55 -17.54
N ILE A 177 -6.03 -5.78 -17.77
CA ILE A 177 -4.62 -6.19 -17.72
C ILE A 177 -4.21 -6.80 -19.06
N VAL A 178 -2.93 -6.74 -19.38
CA VAL A 178 -2.36 -7.46 -20.54
C VAL A 178 -1.56 -8.64 -20.04
N ILE A 179 -1.97 -9.84 -20.43
CA ILE A 179 -1.27 -11.08 -20.13
C ILE A 179 -0.49 -11.54 -21.36
N ASP A 180 0.75 -11.97 -21.16
CA ASP A 180 1.61 -12.51 -22.20
C ASP A 180 1.77 -14.02 -21.99
N LEU A 181 1.22 -14.81 -22.91
CA LEU A 181 1.14 -16.26 -22.78
C LEU A 181 2.26 -16.94 -23.59
N PRO A 182 3.14 -17.72 -22.93
CA PRO A 182 4.22 -18.43 -23.64
C PRO A 182 3.71 -19.57 -24.53
N SER A 183 2.50 -20.07 -24.26
CA SER A 183 1.84 -21.14 -24.99
C SER A 183 0.33 -20.99 -24.88
N ALA A 184 -0.42 -21.60 -25.80
CA ALA A 184 -1.88 -21.59 -25.74
C ALA A 184 -2.39 -22.24 -24.43
N MET A 185 -3.26 -21.54 -23.71
CA MET A 185 -3.88 -22.01 -22.47
C MET A 185 -5.18 -21.25 -22.19
N SER A 186 -6.09 -21.90 -21.46
CA SER A 186 -7.35 -21.28 -21.00
C SER A 186 -8.19 -20.65 -22.11
N GLY A 187 -8.15 -21.22 -23.32
CA GLY A 187 -8.88 -20.74 -24.50
C GLY A 187 -8.19 -19.62 -25.27
N TYR A 188 -7.01 -19.16 -24.84
CA TYR A 188 -6.22 -18.14 -25.51
C TYR A 188 -5.04 -18.77 -26.25
N ALA A 189 -4.67 -18.20 -27.40
CA ALA A 189 -3.45 -18.54 -28.12
C ALA A 189 -2.20 -18.01 -27.40
N ALA A 190 -1.01 -18.47 -27.79
CA ALA A 190 0.23 -17.83 -27.32
C ALA A 190 0.30 -16.36 -27.76
N GLY A 191 0.92 -15.50 -26.96
CA GLY A 191 1.07 -14.06 -27.18
C GLY A 191 0.29 -13.19 -26.19
N GLU A 192 0.20 -11.90 -26.51
CA GLU A 192 -0.43 -10.89 -25.65
C GLU A 192 -1.95 -10.84 -25.82
N HIS A 193 -2.67 -10.87 -24.69
CA HIS A 193 -4.12 -10.71 -24.63
C HIS A 193 -4.49 -9.69 -23.57
N ARG A 194 -5.41 -8.78 -23.90
CA ARG A 194 -6.00 -7.88 -22.92
C ARG A 194 -7.22 -8.54 -22.31
N LEU A 195 -7.24 -8.63 -20.99
CA LEU A 195 -8.32 -9.21 -20.22
C LEU A 195 -8.99 -8.13 -19.36
N ASP A 196 -10.31 -8.07 -19.39
CA ASP A 196 -11.10 -7.37 -18.38
C ASP A 196 -11.14 -8.15 -17.05
N GLY A 197 -11.82 -7.62 -16.03
CA GLY A 197 -11.86 -8.26 -14.71
C GLY A 197 -12.54 -9.63 -14.73
N THR A 198 -13.57 -9.81 -15.55
CA THR A 198 -14.29 -11.09 -15.65
C THR A 198 -13.44 -12.13 -16.37
N GLU A 199 -12.81 -11.74 -17.48
CA GLU A 199 -11.89 -12.57 -18.25
C GLU A 199 -10.65 -12.94 -17.43
N ALA A 200 -10.07 -11.98 -16.69
CA ALA A 200 -8.92 -12.21 -15.84
C ALA A 200 -9.25 -13.19 -14.70
N LEU A 201 -10.43 -13.07 -14.09
CA LEU A 201 -10.88 -14.03 -13.08
C LEU A 201 -11.10 -15.42 -13.71
N ALA A 202 -11.73 -15.50 -14.87
CA ALA A 202 -11.93 -16.76 -15.59
C ALA A 202 -10.59 -17.44 -15.90
N PHE A 203 -9.59 -16.67 -16.34
CA PHE A 203 -8.24 -17.14 -16.60
C PHE A 203 -7.58 -17.75 -15.35
N VAL A 204 -7.60 -17.06 -14.21
CA VAL A 204 -6.99 -17.56 -12.96
C VAL A 204 -7.74 -18.78 -12.41
N ARG A 205 -9.06 -18.84 -12.60
CA ARG A 205 -9.91 -19.93 -12.13
C ARG A 205 -9.91 -21.15 -13.03
N ASP A 206 -9.39 -21.04 -14.24
CA ASP A 206 -9.44 -22.11 -15.21
C ASP A 206 -8.83 -23.41 -14.65
N ARG A 207 -9.55 -24.50 -14.89
CA ARG A 207 -9.19 -25.87 -14.46
C ARG A 207 -8.83 -26.75 -15.65
N ALA A 208 -8.78 -26.21 -16.88
CA ALA A 208 -8.25 -26.94 -18.02
C ALA A 208 -6.75 -27.25 -17.77
N GLY A 209 -6.40 -28.53 -17.85
CA GLY A 209 -5.11 -29.07 -17.40
C GLY A 209 -5.21 -29.61 -15.97
N SER A 210 -5.10 -30.92 -15.82
CA SER A 210 -5.48 -31.73 -14.64
C SER A 210 -4.60 -31.56 -13.39
N ASP A 211 -3.79 -30.51 -13.30
CA ASP A 211 -2.72 -30.44 -12.30
C ASP A 211 -2.64 -29.08 -11.58
N ASP A 212 -2.39 -29.10 -10.27
CA ASP A 212 -2.38 -27.90 -9.41
C ASP A 212 -1.27 -26.91 -9.83
N PHE A 213 -0.17 -27.44 -10.37
CA PHE A 213 0.96 -26.65 -10.86
C PHE A 213 0.57 -25.73 -12.02
N SER A 214 -0.31 -26.16 -12.92
CA SER A 214 -0.79 -25.31 -14.03
C SER A 214 -1.61 -24.13 -13.52
N ARG A 215 -2.35 -24.30 -12.41
CA ARG A 215 -3.08 -23.21 -11.77
C ARG A 215 -2.13 -22.21 -11.13
N MET A 216 -1.10 -22.71 -10.43
CA MET A 216 -0.06 -21.86 -9.85
C MET A 216 0.66 -21.04 -10.92
N GLN A 217 0.95 -21.64 -12.08
CA GLN A 217 1.53 -20.94 -13.22
C GLN A 217 0.62 -19.80 -13.73
N ARG A 218 -0.69 -20.05 -13.87
CA ARG A 218 -1.65 -19.01 -14.28
C ARG A 218 -1.75 -17.88 -13.27
N ALA A 219 -1.74 -18.18 -11.97
CA ALA A 219 -1.74 -17.17 -10.91
C ALA A 219 -0.47 -16.29 -10.98
N GLN A 220 0.70 -16.88 -11.26
CA GLN A 220 1.96 -16.15 -11.47
C GLN A 220 1.90 -15.26 -12.70
N LEU A 221 1.39 -15.75 -13.84
CA LEU A 221 1.21 -14.95 -15.06
C LEU A 221 0.26 -13.77 -14.81
N PHE A 222 -0.85 -14.00 -14.11
CA PHE A 222 -1.79 -12.96 -13.72
C PHE A 222 -1.14 -11.89 -12.82
N LEU A 223 -0.40 -12.30 -11.78
CA LEU A 223 0.28 -11.34 -10.91
C LEU A 223 1.31 -10.51 -11.68
N ARG A 224 2.11 -11.14 -12.55
CA ARG A 224 3.05 -10.41 -13.42
C ARG A 224 2.34 -9.43 -14.35
N ALA A 225 1.20 -9.81 -14.93
CA ALA A 225 0.38 -8.94 -15.77
C ALA A 225 -0.15 -7.72 -14.98
N VAL A 226 -0.66 -7.94 -13.77
CA VAL A 226 -1.07 -6.87 -12.86
C VAL A 226 0.10 -5.92 -12.56
N LEU A 227 1.27 -6.46 -12.25
CA LEU A 227 2.46 -5.66 -11.92
C LEU A 227 3.00 -4.86 -13.10
N ARG A 228 2.98 -5.44 -14.31
CA ARG A 228 3.28 -4.70 -15.55
C ARG A 228 2.27 -3.57 -15.78
N GLN A 229 0.99 -3.85 -15.56
CA GLN A 229 -0.08 -2.87 -15.74
C GLN A 229 0.01 -1.71 -14.73
N THR A 230 0.37 -1.98 -13.47
CA THR A 230 0.53 -0.94 -12.43
C THR A 230 1.82 -0.14 -12.59
N ALA A 231 2.89 -0.76 -13.11
CA ALA A 231 4.14 -0.08 -13.43
C ALA A 231 4.00 0.85 -14.66
N ASN A 232 3.01 0.63 -15.52
CA ASN A 232 2.78 1.47 -16.70
C ASN A 232 2.34 2.90 -16.31
N PRO A 233 3.10 3.95 -16.71
CA PRO A 233 2.77 5.35 -16.41
C PRO A 233 1.38 5.79 -16.90
N LEU A 234 0.88 5.18 -17.99
CA LEU A 234 -0.46 5.47 -18.52
C LEU A 234 -1.58 5.00 -17.60
N THR A 235 -1.31 4.07 -16.68
CA THR A 235 -2.26 3.55 -15.70
C THR A 235 -2.27 4.36 -14.42
N TRP A 236 -1.24 5.18 -14.14
CA TRP A 236 -1.09 5.90 -12.87
C TRP A 236 -2.30 6.75 -12.46
N PRO A 237 -2.99 7.47 -13.37
CA PRO A 237 -4.22 8.18 -13.01
C PRO A 237 -5.35 7.28 -12.50
N ARG A 238 -5.35 6.00 -12.86
CA ARG A 238 -6.35 5.00 -12.42
C ARG A 238 -5.99 4.33 -11.10
N LEU A 239 -4.71 4.35 -10.70
CA LEU A 239 -4.23 3.66 -9.49
C LEU A 239 -4.98 4.06 -8.21
N PRO A 240 -5.39 5.33 -7.98
CA PRO A 240 -6.18 5.66 -6.79
C PRO A 240 -7.52 4.92 -6.73
N ILE A 241 -8.24 4.84 -7.86
CA ILE A 241 -9.54 4.16 -7.94
C ILE A 241 -9.34 2.65 -7.84
N ALA A 242 -8.34 2.10 -8.53
CA ALA A 242 -8.01 0.67 -8.45
C ALA A 242 -7.62 0.27 -7.03
N THR A 243 -6.76 1.05 -6.36
CA THR A 243 -6.38 0.80 -4.97
C THR A 243 -7.58 0.84 -4.04
N ALA A 244 -8.49 1.82 -4.21
CA ALA A 244 -9.72 1.88 -3.44
C ALA A 244 -10.63 0.66 -3.67
N ALA A 245 -10.75 0.18 -4.92
CA ALA A 245 -11.50 -1.04 -5.24
C ALA A 245 -10.88 -2.28 -4.59
N LEU A 246 -9.54 -2.41 -4.65
CA LEU A 246 -8.80 -3.47 -4.01
C LEU A 246 -9.06 -3.49 -2.50
N LEU A 247 -8.89 -2.35 -1.83
CA LEU A 247 -9.03 -2.21 -0.37
C LEU A 247 -10.40 -2.64 0.17
N ARG A 248 -11.47 -2.59 -0.63
CA ARG A 248 -12.82 -3.06 -0.21
C ARG A 248 -12.94 -4.58 -0.14
N SER A 249 -12.12 -5.29 -0.91
CA SER A 249 -12.15 -6.74 -1.04
C SER A 249 -10.89 -7.41 -0.49
N PHE A 250 -10.11 -6.62 0.25
CA PHE A 250 -8.80 -6.92 0.77
C PHE A 250 -8.87 -6.99 2.29
N ASP A 251 -8.41 -8.10 2.86
CA ASP A 251 -8.38 -8.33 4.29
C ASP A 251 -6.95 -8.69 4.72
N SER A 252 -6.43 -8.01 5.73
CA SER A 252 -5.03 -8.13 6.14
C SER A 252 -4.84 -7.66 7.58
N ASN A 253 -3.91 -8.32 8.27
CA ASN A 253 -3.42 -7.89 9.58
C ASN A 253 -2.12 -7.09 9.51
N LEU A 254 -1.60 -6.79 8.31
CA LEU A 254 -0.41 -5.98 8.17
C LEU A 254 -0.71 -4.53 8.56
N PRO A 255 0.20 -3.87 9.28
CA PRO A 255 0.03 -2.47 9.57
C PRO A 255 -0.08 -1.63 8.29
N PRO A 256 -0.93 -0.58 8.27
CA PRO A 256 -1.14 0.26 7.07
C PRO A 256 0.14 0.85 6.46
N TRP A 257 1.18 1.06 7.27
CA TRP A 257 2.47 1.59 6.82
C TRP A 257 3.37 0.57 6.12
N GLU A 258 3.12 -0.74 6.26
CA GLU A 258 3.84 -1.78 5.51
C GLU A 258 3.44 -1.79 4.03
N TRP A 259 2.19 -1.41 3.71
CA TRP A 259 1.68 -1.42 2.34
C TRP A 259 2.44 -0.50 1.38
N PRO A 260 2.67 0.79 1.71
CA PRO A 260 3.52 1.65 0.89
C PRO A 260 4.95 1.13 0.72
N ARG A 261 5.51 0.47 1.75
CA ARG A 261 6.85 -0.13 1.72
C ARG A 261 6.90 -1.31 0.74
N LEU A 262 5.94 -2.22 0.82
CA LEU A 262 5.82 -3.34 -0.12
C LEU A 262 5.59 -2.84 -1.56
N ALA A 263 4.71 -1.87 -1.74
CA ALA A 263 4.46 -1.25 -3.04
C ALA A 263 5.73 -0.63 -3.62
N LEU A 264 6.49 0.11 -2.80
CA LEU A 264 7.77 0.67 -3.22
C LEU A 264 8.80 -0.41 -3.57
N ALA A 265 8.89 -1.49 -2.79
CA ALA A 265 9.79 -2.60 -3.06
C ALA A 265 9.47 -3.27 -4.40
N VAL A 266 8.18 -3.54 -4.67
CA VAL A 266 7.70 -4.10 -5.94
C VAL A 266 7.96 -3.15 -7.11
N LEU A 267 7.70 -1.85 -6.95
CA LEU A 267 8.00 -0.85 -7.98
C LEU A 267 9.51 -0.76 -8.27
N ARG A 268 10.35 -0.88 -7.24
CA ARG A 268 11.82 -0.81 -7.37
C ARG A 268 12.41 -2.09 -7.96
N ALA A 269 11.84 -3.24 -7.66
CA ALA A 269 12.18 -4.51 -8.31
C ALA A 269 11.80 -4.47 -9.80
N GLY A 270 10.69 -3.80 -10.12
CA GLY A 270 10.13 -3.76 -11.46
C GLY A 270 9.49 -5.09 -11.87
N PRO A 271 8.74 -5.13 -12.98
CA PRO A 271 7.96 -6.30 -13.35
C PRO A 271 8.80 -7.55 -13.64
N ASP A 272 10.01 -7.37 -14.16
CA ASP A 272 10.91 -8.47 -14.55
C ASP A 272 11.98 -8.77 -13.47
N GLY A 273 12.07 -7.96 -12.41
CA GLY A 273 13.03 -8.18 -11.30
C GLY A 273 12.45 -8.98 -10.13
N ILE A 274 11.22 -9.48 -10.26
CA ILE A 274 10.57 -10.28 -9.21
C ILE A 274 10.87 -11.76 -9.43
N ASP A 275 11.50 -12.38 -8.43
CA ASP A 275 11.80 -13.80 -8.42
C ASP A 275 10.53 -14.61 -8.11
N GLY A 276 9.74 -14.87 -9.15
CA GLY A 276 8.52 -15.68 -9.05
C GLY A 276 8.82 -17.16 -9.31
N ARG A 277 8.71 -17.98 -8.26
CA ARG A 277 8.88 -19.44 -8.29
C ARG A 277 7.60 -20.16 -7.92
N THR A 278 7.41 -21.33 -8.51
CA THR A 278 6.36 -22.28 -8.12
C THR A 278 7.05 -23.52 -7.56
N MET A 279 6.53 -24.10 -6.47
CA MET A 279 6.99 -25.43 -6.08
C MET A 279 6.76 -26.40 -7.24
N THR A 280 7.72 -27.25 -7.53
CA THR A 280 7.67 -28.17 -8.67
C THR A 280 7.38 -29.59 -8.21
N ARG A 281 7.10 -30.48 -9.16
CA ARG A 281 6.91 -31.92 -8.89
C ARG A 281 8.14 -32.60 -8.26
N ALA A 282 9.33 -32.01 -8.38
CA ALA A 282 10.54 -32.53 -7.72
C ALA A 282 10.59 -32.20 -6.21
N MET A 283 9.78 -31.23 -5.77
CA MET A 283 9.71 -30.76 -4.38
C MET A 283 8.62 -31.48 -3.59
N VAL A 284 7.83 -32.35 -4.21
CA VAL A 284 6.72 -33.05 -3.55
C VAL A 284 6.64 -34.50 -4.02
N ARG A 285 6.11 -35.37 -3.18
CA ARG A 285 5.83 -36.78 -3.49
C ARG A 285 4.33 -37.01 -3.40
N PRO A 286 3.65 -37.38 -4.49
CA PRO A 286 2.24 -37.70 -4.43
C PRO A 286 2.03 -39.00 -3.63
N PHE A 287 1.09 -38.99 -2.70
CA PHE A 287 0.65 -40.19 -1.99
C PHE A 287 -0.84 -40.14 -1.67
N THR A 288 -1.39 -41.28 -1.28
CA THR A 288 -2.78 -41.41 -0.86
C THR A 288 -2.79 -41.69 0.63
N THR A 289 -3.52 -40.89 1.41
CA THR A 289 -3.67 -41.12 2.85
C THR A 289 -4.47 -42.40 3.12
N ASP A 290 -4.43 -42.90 4.36
CA ASP A 290 -5.23 -44.05 4.80
C ASP A 290 -6.74 -43.85 4.60
N GLN A 291 -7.18 -42.59 4.53
CA GLN A 291 -8.56 -42.19 4.27
C GLN A 291 -8.89 -42.04 2.77
N GLY A 292 -7.97 -42.40 1.87
CA GLY A 292 -8.17 -42.36 0.42
C GLY A 292 -7.98 -40.97 -0.22
N ALA A 293 -7.50 -39.97 0.52
CA ALA A 293 -7.28 -38.63 -0.03
C ALA A 293 -5.93 -38.55 -0.77
N GLN A 294 -5.94 -38.11 -2.02
CA GLN A 294 -4.71 -37.79 -2.76
C GLN A 294 -4.10 -36.49 -2.24
N VAL A 295 -2.83 -36.50 -1.89
CA VAL A 295 -2.12 -35.38 -1.25
C VAL A 295 -0.65 -35.34 -1.70
N LEU A 296 0.03 -34.25 -1.39
CA LEU A 296 1.42 -34.01 -1.77
C LEU A 296 2.31 -33.94 -0.52
N ASP A 297 3.13 -34.96 -0.30
CA ASP A 297 4.12 -34.95 0.79
C ASP A 297 5.31 -34.04 0.42
N PRO A 298 5.67 -33.06 1.26
CA PRO A 298 6.79 -32.15 0.97
C PRO A 298 8.14 -32.87 1.03
N ASN A 299 8.95 -32.70 -0.03
CA ASN A 299 10.35 -33.14 -0.04
C ASN A 299 11.27 -32.02 0.43
N TRP A 300 11.54 -31.96 1.73
CA TRP A 300 12.32 -30.90 2.36
C TRP A 300 13.76 -30.76 1.83
N GLU A 301 14.38 -31.85 1.34
CA GLU A 301 15.71 -31.81 0.73
C GLU A 301 15.73 -30.92 -0.53
N SER A 302 14.64 -30.93 -1.30
CA SER A 302 14.47 -30.08 -2.49
C SER A 302 13.89 -28.70 -2.18
N ILE A 303 13.12 -28.57 -1.09
CA ILE A 303 12.44 -27.31 -0.71
C ILE A 303 13.40 -26.37 0.01
N ASN A 304 14.14 -26.86 1.00
CA ASN A 304 14.99 -26.04 1.87
C ASN A 304 16.01 -25.17 1.12
N PRO A 305 16.67 -25.64 0.04
CA PRO A 305 17.56 -24.79 -0.74
C PRO A 305 16.85 -23.57 -1.35
N VAL A 306 15.60 -23.74 -1.80
CA VAL A 306 14.79 -22.63 -2.35
C VAL A 306 14.34 -21.67 -1.25
N LEU A 307 13.99 -22.19 -0.07
CA LEU A 307 13.66 -21.35 1.07
C LEU A 307 14.85 -20.49 1.51
N MET A 308 16.03 -21.11 1.62
CA MET A 308 17.25 -20.42 2.00
C MET A 308 17.65 -19.35 0.99
N GLU A 309 17.54 -19.64 -0.31
CA GLU A 309 17.84 -18.68 -1.37
C GLU A 309 16.88 -17.48 -1.36
N MET A 310 15.57 -17.72 -1.24
CA MET A 310 14.56 -16.66 -1.36
C MET A 310 14.32 -15.89 -0.06
N PHE A 311 14.30 -16.59 1.08
CA PHE A 311 13.89 -16.05 2.38
C PHE A 311 15.07 -15.88 3.33
N GLY A 312 16.22 -16.51 3.07
CA GLY A 312 17.39 -16.46 3.95
C GLY A 312 17.19 -17.22 5.27
N GLN A 313 16.28 -18.19 5.28
CA GLN A 313 15.89 -19.04 6.40
C GLN A 313 15.83 -20.49 5.94
#